data_AF-A0A428NIQ0-F1
#
_entry.id   AF-A0A428NIQ0-F1
#
_cell.length_a   1.000
_cell.length_b   1.000
_cell.length_c   1.000
_cell.angle_alpha   90.00
_cell.angle_beta   90.00
_cell.angle_gamma   90.00
#
_symmetry.space_group_name_H-M   'P 1'
#
loop_
_entity.id
_entity.type
_entity.pdbx_description
1 polymer ?
#
loop_
_entity_poly.entity_id
_entity_poly.type
_entity_poly.pdbx_seq_one_letter_code
_entity_poly.pdbx_strand_id
1 'polypeptide(L)'
;MGTRALEIVRFNKRYYIRYHRLDGYCRGLGTKIVARIPTDTQAYREWLQRKRDRYVEHERRLEEHIYSRCGESDSEQDDASFCQFVLLPSELPQLNQLDFEYVYILNLDCEVFTVNFGAHWKLSSIPRDDVWRLAMADSMYAYKPTLSLDACPEEMMASLALEYSRRDAKLDFDSRVVNPMVEINNPGQALLARVLTEVLLKHKDEIIRFGREWHPSSFPFRELIFAIVSIASGQASFHSFPARFCHPRDCLRLNCDTHHLPDLTGWFDQEWAGNHAPLLDFGSMSHWPGEAAGVSPNETMYWLEDVLVSLVLVIDDKAVGEAASWGIEQGHDNFQVTILSMFEVAFAEVSTSGTTGEPYITYTKPIKLSPLDPDYCMSTHPRERPERKPGMGVQQAWGERIMQSNCTGTMARIRSQFPGVCALVNFFSVASSRRAAVMSAGPPFPPEIYSRLLDFVDYDTWKSCCVVSPAFRRLPLANIDLMT
;
A
#
# COMPACT_ATOMS: atom_id res chain seq x y z
N MET A 1 1.33 10.34 34.66
CA MET A 1 1.35 10.08 33.22
C MET A 1 1.08 8.60 33.02
N GLY A 2 0.11 8.21 32.20
CA GLY A 2 -0.14 6.80 31.91
C GLY A 2 0.47 6.39 30.58
N THR A 3 0.96 5.16 30.50
CA THR A 3 1.45 4.54 29.26
C THR A 3 0.27 4.15 28.37
N ARG A 4 0.32 4.58 27.11
CA ARG A 4 -0.73 4.34 26.12
C ARG A 4 -0.44 3.09 25.29
N ALA A 5 -1.47 2.34 24.93
CA ALA A 5 -1.30 1.14 24.12
C ALA A 5 -2.48 0.85 23.18
N LEU A 6 -2.18 0.10 22.13
CA LEU A 6 -3.17 -0.50 21.24
C LEU A 6 -3.35 -1.99 21.56
N GLU A 7 -4.60 -2.40 21.75
CA GLU A 7 -5.01 -3.81 21.70
C GLU A 7 -5.68 -4.03 20.35
N ILE A 8 -5.02 -4.81 19.50
CA ILE A 8 -5.46 -5.10 18.15
C ILE A 8 -5.81 -6.58 18.06
N VAL A 9 -6.98 -6.89 17.53
CA VAL A 9 -7.31 -8.25 17.11
C VAL A 9 -7.35 -8.29 15.60
N ARG A 10 -6.65 -9.26 14.99
CA ARG A 10 -6.73 -9.50 13.55
C ARG A 10 -7.57 -10.74 13.30
N PHE A 11 -8.59 -10.60 12.48
CA PHE A 11 -9.47 -11.68 12.05
C PHE A 11 -9.95 -11.41 10.63
N ASN A 12 -9.94 -12.45 9.79
CA ASN A 12 -10.19 -12.37 8.36
C ASN A 12 -9.42 -11.20 7.71
N LYS A 13 -8.12 -11.09 8.04
CA LYS A 13 -7.18 -10.06 7.60
C LYS A 13 -7.45 -8.64 8.10
N ARG A 14 -8.62 -8.34 8.67
CA ARG A 14 -9.00 -7.01 9.19
C ARG A 14 -8.47 -6.78 10.59
N TYR A 15 -8.10 -5.53 10.89
CA TYR A 15 -7.52 -5.12 12.17
C TYR A 15 -8.54 -4.36 13.01
N TYR A 16 -8.96 -4.94 14.12
CA TYR A 16 -9.92 -4.37 15.07
C TYR A 16 -9.17 -3.71 16.21
N ILE A 17 -9.12 -2.38 16.23
CA ILE A 17 -8.19 -1.60 17.08
C ILE A 17 -8.91 -0.97 18.27
N ARG A 18 -8.46 -1.29 19.48
CA ARG A 18 -8.87 -0.62 20.71
C ARG A 18 -7.71 0.18 21.30
N TYR A 19 -8.01 1.38 21.78
CA TYR A 19 -7.02 2.27 22.39
C TYR A 19 -7.17 2.31 23.91
N HIS A 20 -6.05 2.09 24.59
CA HIS A 20 -5.96 2.12 26.04
C HIS A 20 -5.12 3.32 26.47
N ARG A 21 -5.74 4.26 27.20
CA ARG A 21 -5.08 5.52 27.65
C ARG A 21 -4.07 5.33 28.79
N LEU A 22 -4.25 4.29 29.61
CA LEU A 22 -3.47 4.04 30.83
C LEU A 22 -3.07 2.56 30.91
N ASP A 23 -2.03 2.24 31.68
CA ASP A 23 -1.59 0.87 32.00
C ASP A 23 -1.19 0.01 30.78
N GLY A 24 -0.77 0.64 29.69
CA GLY A 24 -0.47 -0.01 28.42
C GLY A 24 0.83 -0.83 28.35
N TYR A 25 1.71 -0.74 29.35
CA TYR A 25 3.00 -1.46 29.36
C TYR A 25 2.81 -2.98 29.52
N CYS A 26 3.87 -3.76 29.25
CA CYS A 26 3.77 -5.23 29.18
C CYS A 26 3.29 -5.88 30.48
N ARG A 27 3.69 -5.38 31.66
CA ARG A 27 3.22 -5.87 32.97
C ARG A 27 1.73 -5.56 33.26
N GLY A 28 1.15 -4.58 32.56
CA GLY A 28 -0.24 -4.17 32.70
C GLY A 28 -1.12 -4.87 31.66
N LEU A 29 -1.42 -4.16 30.57
CA LEU A 29 -2.26 -4.66 29.47
C LEU A 29 -1.71 -5.96 28.85
N GLY A 30 -0.40 -6.07 28.62
CA GLY A 30 0.21 -7.26 28.01
C GLY A 30 -0.06 -8.54 28.80
N THR A 31 0.23 -8.53 30.11
CA THR A 31 -0.04 -9.65 31.02
C THR A 31 -1.54 -9.98 31.08
N LYS A 32 -2.42 -8.97 31.07
CA LYS A 32 -3.88 -9.19 31.01
C LYS A 32 -4.31 -9.90 29.73
N ILE A 33 -3.71 -9.58 28.57
CA ILE A 33 -4.01 -10.24 27.30
C ILE A 33 -3.51 -11.69 27.33
N VAL A 34 -2.25 -11.92 27.71
CA VAL A 34 -1.67 -13.27 27.75
C VAL A 34 -2.44 -14.17 28.73
N ALA A 35 -2.80 -13.68 29.91
CA ALA A 35 -3.57 -14.44 30.90
C ALA A 35 -4.97 -14.86 30.41
N ARG A 36 -5.57 -14.16 29.43
CA ARG A 36 -6.86 -14.52 28.84
C ARG A 36 -6.78 -15.66 27.83
N ILE A 37 -5.58 -16.03 27.38
CA ILE A 37 -5.35 -17.11 26.40
C ILE A 37 -5.14 -18.42 27.18
N PRO A 38 -6.00 -19.44 27.02
CA PRO A 38 -5.84 -20.70 27.73
C PRO A 38 -4.56 -21.45 27.34
N THR A 39 -4.03 -22.23 28.27
CA THR A 39 -2.87 -23.12 28.07
C THR A 39 -3.26 -24.54 27.72
N ASP A 40 -4.40 -25.01 28.25
CA ASP A 40 -4.93 -26.33 27.92
C ASP A 40 -5.35 -26.37 26.45
N THR A 41 -5.01 -27.47 25.76
CA THR A 41 -5.22 -27.58 24.31
C THR A 41 -6.70 -27.55 23.93
N GLN A 42 -7.56 -28.19 24.71
CA GLN A 42 -9.00 -28.22 24.42
C GLN A 42 -9.64 -26.86 24.75
N ALA A 43 -9.34 -26.30 25.92
CA ALA A 43 -9.81 -24.97 26.30
C ALA A 43 -9.33 -23.88 25.34
N TYR A 44 -8.10 -23.99 24.82
CA TYR A 44 -7.55 -23.09 23.81
C TYR A 44 -8.37 -23.14 22.51
N ARG A 45 -8.67 -24.34 22.00
CA ARG A 45 -9.48 -24.51 20.78
C ARG A 45 -10.88 -23.93 20.94
N GLU A 46 -11.54 -24.21 22.07
CA GLU A 46 -12.87 -23.66 22.37
C GLU A 46 -12.84 -22.14 22.51
N TRP A 47 -11.82 -21.60 23.18
CA TRP A 47 -11.62 -20.16 23.30
C TRP A 47 -11.37 -19.50 21.95
N LEU A 48 -10.55 -20.11 21.08
CA LEU A 48 -10.22 -19.60 19.76
C LEU A 48 -11.45 -19.58 18.87
N GLN A 49 -12.23 -20.67 18.85
CA GLN A 49 -13.47 -20.74 18.09
C GLN A 49 -14.44 -19.66 18.55
N ARG A 50 -14.69 -19.55 19.86
CA ARG A 50 -15.56 -18.51 20.43
C ARG A 50 -15.08 -17.09 20.07
N LYS A 51 -13.77 -16.86 20.03
CA LYS A 51 -13.20 -15.57 19.60
C LYS A 51 -13.50 -15.31 18.13
N ARG A 52 -13.23 -16.28 17.25
CA ARG A 52 -13.54 -16.19 15.81
C ARG A 52 -15.03 -15.93 15.58
N ASP A 53 -15.92 -16.69 16.22
CA ASP A 53 -17.38 -16.52 16.09
C ASP A 53 -17.83 -15.10 16.47
N ARG A 54 -17.25 -14.51 17.52
CA ARG A 54 -17.54 -13.13 17.90
C ARG A 54 -17.12 -12.13 16.81
N TYR A 55 -15.99 -12.35 16.15
CA TYR A 55 -15.52 -11.44 15.11
C TYR A 55 -16.21 -11.67 13.76
N VAL A 56 -16.71 -12.88 13.48
CA VAL A 56 -17.64 -13.15 12.37
C VAL A 56 -18.89 -12.29 12.52
N GLU A 57 -19.47 -12.22 13.71
CA GLU A 57 -20.65 -11.37 13.95
C GLU A 57 -20.32 -9.87 13.82
N HIS A 58 -19.14 -9.43 14.27
CA HIS A 58 -18.69 -8.06 14.05
C HIS A 58 -18.51 -7.74 12.57
N GLU A 59 -17.91 -8.66 11.80
CA GLU A 59 -17.72 -8.51 10.36
C GLU A 59 -19.06 -8.43 9.62
N ARG A 60 -20.00 -9.35 9.91
CA ARG A 60 -21.35 -9.33 9.35
C ARG A 60 -22.03 -7.97 9.58
N ARG A 61 -21.95 -7.44 10.80
CA ARG A 61 -22.55 -6.14 11.13
C ARG A 61 -21.86 -4.98 10.41
N LEU A 62 -20.53 -5.00 10.26
CA LEU A 62 -19.79 -3.99 9.50
C LEU A 62 -20.21 -3.99 8.03
N GLU A 63 -20.30 -5.18 7.43
CA GLU A 63 -20.74 -5.32 6.04
C GLU A 63 -22.15 -4.77 5.83
N GLU A 64 -23.09 -5.16 6.68
CA GLU A 64 -24.50 -4.77 6.54
C GLU A 64 -24.79 -3.29 6.80
N HIS A 65 -24.04 -2.63 7.69
CA HIS A 65 -24.42 -1.30 8.20
C HIS A 65 -23.42 -0.19 7.88
N ILE A 66 -22.16 -0.51 7.56
CA ILE A 66 -21.09 0.48 7.38
C ILE A 66 -20.44 0.38 6.00
N TYR A 67 -19.95 -0.80 5.63
CA TYR A 67 -19.15 -0.96 4.41
C TYR A 67 -19.98 -1.04 3.14
N SER A 68 -21.11 -1.73 3.15
CA SER A 68 -22.03 -1.76 2.01
C SER A 68 -22.96 -0.54 2.03
N ARG A 69 -22.88 0.32 1.02
CA ARG A 69 -23.79 1.48 0.90
C ARG A 69 -25.11 1.08 0.22
N CYS A 70 -26.26 1.38 0.85
CA CYS A 70 -27.58 1.04 0.33
C CYS A 70 -28.34 2.28 -0.21
N GLY A 71 -27.87 2.85 -1.33
CA GLY A 71 -28.60 3.91 -2.05
C GLY A 71 -28.63 5.28 -1.36
N GLU A 72 -29.39 6.22 -1.94
CA GLU A 72 -29.38 7.65 -1.59
C GLU A 72 -30.14 8.00 -0.28
N SER A 73 -30.78 7.03 0.36
CA SER A 73 -31.63 7.25 1.54
C SER A 73 -31.13 6.47 2.75
N ASP A 74 -29.87 6.64 3.14
CA ASP A 74 -29.37 6.05 4.37
C ASP A 74 -29.64 7.00 5.55
N SER A 75 -30.67 6.62 6.31
CA SER A 75 -30.88 7.00 7.70
C SER A 75 -29.58 6.89 8.49
N GLU A 76 -29.34 7.84 9.41
CA GLU A 76 -28.21 7.89 10.35
C GLU A 76 -27.63 6.49 10.62
N GLN A 77 -26.47 6.19 10.02
CA GLN A 77 -25.73 4.95 10.28
C GLN A 77 -25.52 4.84 11.80
N ASP A 78 -25.93 3.73 12.40
CA ASP A 78 -25.83 3.50 13.86
C ASP A 78 -24.37 3.18 14.26
N ASP A 79 -23.51 4.18 14.08
CA ASP A 79 -22.08 4.20 14.40
C ASP A 79 -21.81 3.93 15.89
N ALA A 80 -22.82 4.13 16.75
CA ALA A 80 -22.74 3.91 18.19
C ALA A 80 -22.29 2.47 18.53
N SER A 81 -22.62 1.51 17.67
CA SER A 81 -22.28 0.10 17.87
C SER A 81 -20.79 -0.24 17.67
N PHE A 82 -20.03 0.65 17.04
CA PHE A 82 -18.59 0.47 16.77
C PHE A 82 -17.68 1.45 17.53
N CYS A 83 -18.23 2.29 18.41
CA CYS A 83 -17.46 3.20 19.28
C CYS A 83 -16.40 2.52 20.16
N GLN A 84 -16.45 1.18 20.30
CA GLN A 84 -15.39 0.43 20.99
C GLN A 84 -14.07 0.40 20.20
N PHE A 85 -14.09 0.65 18.90
CA PHE A 85 -12.92 0.71 18.04
C PHE A 85 -12.56 2.16 17.75
N VAL A 86 -11.27 2.43 17.68
CA VAL A 86 -10.78 3.80 17.42
C VAL A 86 -10.77 4.14 15.94
N LEU A 87 -10.65 3.11 15.09
CA LEU A 87 -10.75 3.21 13.65
C LEU A 87 -11.66 2.08 13.16
N LEU A 88 -12.31 2.30 12.02
CA LEU A 88 -13.04 1.24 11.35
C LEU A 88 -12.11 0.04 11.03
N PRO A 89 -12.54 -1.21 11.29
CA PRO A 89 -11.69 -2.37 11.05
C PRO A 89 -11.35 -2.60 9.57
N SER A 90 -10.14 -2.22 9.16
CA SER A 90 -9.64 -2.37 7.78
C SER A 90 -8.50 -3.39 7.69
N GLU A 91 -8.25 -3.92 6.49
CA GLU A 91 -7.02 -4.65 6.17
C GLU A 91 -5.77 -3.73 6.11
N LEU A 92 -5.96 -2.40 6.02
CA LEU A 92 -4.92 -1.38 6.06
C LEU A 92 -5.12 -0.42 7.27
N PRO A 93 -4.65 -0.76 8.48
CA PRO A 93 -5.07 -0.11 9.73
C PRO A 93 -4.59 1.34 10.00
N GLN A 94 -3.97 2.03 9.04
CA GLN A 94 -3.48 3.43 9.12
C GLN A 94 -3.06 3.93 10.53
N LEU A 95 -2.15 3.20 11.20
CA LEU A 95 -1.90 3.35 12.63
C LEU A 95 -1.16 4.64 13.01
N ASN A 96 -0.50 5.31 12.06
CA ASN A 96 0.35 6.48 12.33
C ASN A 96 -0.43 7.70 12.85
N GLN A 97 -1.76 7.68 12.77
CA GLN A 97 -2.62 8.73 13.32
C GLN A 97 -2.80 8.61 14.84
N LEU A 98 -2.41 7.47 15.44
CA LEU A 98 -2.63 7.17 16.85
C LEU A 98 -1.34 7.32 17.65
N ASP A 99 -1.41 7.97 18.81
CA ASP A 99 -0.27 8.16 19.71
C ASP A 99 -0.21 7.02 20.75
N PHE A 100 0.66 6.04 20.53
CA PHE A 100 0.80 4.86 21.37
C PHE A 100 2.27 4.54 21.68
N GLU A 101 2.51 3.87 22.82
CA GLU A 101 3.85 3.40 23.23
C GLU A 101 4.00 1.89 23.07
N TYR A 102 2.90 1.13 23.20
CA TYR A 102 2.89 -0.32 23.07
C TYR A 102 1.77 -0.78 22.13
N VAL A 103 2.02 -1.84 21.38
CA VAL A 103 1.04 -2.50 20.51
C VAL A 103 1.01 -3.98 20.80
N TYR A 104 -0.18 -4.52 21.03
CA TYR A 104 -0.43 -5.94 21.18
C TYR A 104 -1.36 -6.38 20.06
N ILE A 105 -0.91 -7.31 19.21
CA ILE A 105 -1.71 -7.86 18.11
C ILE A 105 -2.00 -9.32 18.41
N LEU A 106 -3.28 -9.65 18.52
CA LEU A 106 -3.79 -11.00 18.60
C LEU A 106 -4.25 -11.42 17.20
N ASN A 107 -3.38 -12.07 16.43
CA ASN A 107 -3.71 -12.53 15.09
C ASN A 107 -4.38 -13.91 15.16
N LEU A 108 -5.70 -13.93 14.99
CA LEU A 108 -6.51 -15.15 15.04
C LEU A 108 -6.46 -15.95 13.73
N ASP A 109 -6.03 -15.34 12.62
CA ASP A 109 -5.92 -15.99 11.31
C ASP A 109 -4.71 -16.91 11.26
N CYS A 110 -3.56 -16.40 11.73
CA CYS A 110 -2.30 -17.14 11.76
C CYS A 110 -2.00 -17.75 13.14
N GLU A 111 -2.84 -17.52 14.14
CA GLU A 111 -2.62 -17.92 15.54
C GLU A 111 -1.28 -17.40 16.08
N VAL A 112 -0.99 -16.11 15.87
CA VAL A 112 0.22 -15.42 16.33
C VAL A 112 -0.11 -14.27 17.29
N PHE A 113 0.57 -14.23 18.43
CA PHE A 113 0.58 -13.08 19.32
C PHE A 113 1.82 -12.23 19.01
N THR A 114 1.62 -10.94 18.76
CA THR A 114 2.69 -10.01 18.41
C THR A 114 2.74 -8.83 19.38
N VAL A 115 3.95 -8.43 19.77
CA VAL A 115 4.19 -7.21 20.53
C VAL A 115 5.08 -6.26 19.74
N ASN A 116 4.67 -4.99 19.67
CA ASN A 116 5.37 -3.91 18.97
C ASN A 116 5.80 -4.31 17.54
N PHE A 117 4.89 -5.00 16.84
CA PHE A 117 5.01 -5.48 15.46
C PHE A 117 6.12 -6.50 15.16
N GLY A 118 7.14 -6.69 16.02
CA GLY A 118 8.32 -7.50 15.70
C GLY A 118 8.59 -8.69 16.63
N ALA A 119 7.97 -8.76 17.80
CA ALA A 119 8.12 -9.90 18.70
C ALA A 119 6.92 -10.84 18.50
N HIS A 120 7.15 -12.03 17.92
CA HIS A 120 6.10 -12.95 17.49
C HIS A 120 6.16 -14.30 18.21
N TRP A 121 5.05 -14.69 18.82
CA TRP A 121 4.87 -16.00 19.45
C TRP A 121 3.69 -16.73 18.83
N LYS A 122 3.78 -18.06 18.76
CA LYS A 122 2.59 -18.89 18.51
C LYS A 122 1.62 -18.74 19.69
N LEU A 123 0.35 -18.46 19.40
CA LEU A 123 -0.67 -18.21 20.43
C LEU A 123 -0.79 -19.36 21.45
N SER A 124 -0.67 -20.60 20.97
CA SER A 124 -0.78 -21.81 21.79
C SER A 124 0.42 -22.06 22.70
N SER A 125 1.56 -21.41 22.45
CA SER A 125 2.85 -21.73 23.07
C SER A 125 3.53 -20.51 23.71
N ILE A 126 2.76 -19.48 24.08
CA ILE A 126 3.30 -18.29 24.74
C ILE A 126 3.83 -18.68 26.13
N PRO A 127 5.11 -18.37 26.46
CA PRO A 127 5.66 -18.61 27.79
C PRO A 127 4.86 -17.88 28.88
N ARG A 128 4.64 -18.54 30.03
CA ARG A 128 3.84 -18.01 31.15
C ARG A 128 4.71 -17.38 32.24
N ASP A 129 4.08 -16.87 33.29
CA ASP A 129 4.74 -16.33 34.48
C ASP A 129 5.81 -15.27 34.18
N ASP A 130 5.43 -14.28 33.36
CA ASP A 130 6.28 -13.17 32.92
C ASP A 130 7.48 -13.55 32.04
N VAL A 131 7.71 -14.83 31.75
CA VAL A 131 8.84 -15.31 30.92
C VAL A 131 8.76 -14.74 29.50
N TRP A 132 7.57 -14.66 28.91
CA TRP A 132 7.40 -14.07 27.57
C TRP A 132 7.88 -12.61 27.51
N ARG A 133 7.69 -11.86 28.60
CA ARG A 133 8.13 -10.47 28.70
C ARG A 133 9.66 -10.40 28.85
N LEU A 134 10.25 -11.30 29.63
CA LEU A 134 11.70 -11.40 29.80
C LEU A 134 12.41 -11.86 28.52
N ALA A 135 11.71 -12.59 27.65
CA ALA A 135 12.24 -13.02 26.36
C ALA A 135 12.32 -11.91 25.31
N MET A 136 11.59 -10.80 25.48
CA MET A 136 11.72 -9.67 24.56
C MET A 136 13.07 -8.99 24.74
N ALA A 137 13.78 -8.80 23.64
CA ALA A 137 15.07 -8.13 23.60
C ALA A 137 15.12 -7.09 22.49
N ASP A 138 16.05 -6.14 22.64
CA ASP A 138 16.36 -5.21 21.55
C ASP A 138 17.15 -5.96 20.47
N SER A 139 16.72 -5.80 19.21
CA SER A 139 17.51 -6.32 18.10
C SER A 139 18.72 -5.43 17.81
N MET A 140 19.64 -5.92 16.99
CA MET A 140 20.71 -5.11 16.42
C MET A 140 20.19 -3.95 15.54
N TYR A 141 18.92 -3.98 15.13
CA TYR A 141 18.27 -2.91 14.38
C TYR A 141 17.54 -1.94 15.31
N ALA A 142 17.79 -0.65 15.14
CA ALA A 142 17.19 0.40 15.98
C ALA A 142 15.66 0.31 16.00
N TYR A 143 15.08 0.39 17.21
CA TYR A 143 13.63 0.42 17.46
C TYR A 143 12.85 -0.81 16.99
N LYS A 144 13.52 -1.93 16.70
CA LYS A 144 12.88 -3.18 16.30
C LYS A 144 13.08 -4.23 17.39
N PRO A 145 12.01 -4.69 18.07
CA PRO A 145 12.13 -5.75 19.05
C PRO A 145 12.39 -7.11 18.38
N THR A 146 12.98 -8.01 19.16
CA THR A 146 13.16 -9.42 18.81
C THR A 146 12.97 -10.30 20.05
N LEU A 147 13.20 -11.61 19.91
CA LEU A 147 13.13 -12.59 20.98
C LEU A 147 14.51 -13.21 21.24
N SER A 148 14.91 -13.22 22.50
CA SER A 148 16.14 -13.89 22.94
C SER A 148 15.97 -15.41 22.92
N LEU A 149 16.89 -16.11 22.26
CA LEU A 149 16.93 -17.57 22.23
C LEU A 149 17.21 -18.19 23.60
N ASP A 150 17.87 -17.44 24.48
CA ASP A 150 18.20 -17.91 25.84
C ASP A 150 16.92 -18.01 26.71
N ALA A 151 15.90 -17.22 26.40
CA ALA A 151 14.66 -17.14 27.16
C ALA A 151 13.43 -17.70 26.42
N CYS A 152 13.48 -17.80 25.09
CA CYS A 152 12.38 -18.31 24.26
C CYS A 152 12.93 -19.20 23.14
N PRO A 153 12.64 -20.52 23.17
CA PRO A 153 12.99 -21.42 22.09
C PRO A 153 12.36 -21.02 20.75
N GLU A 154 13.01 -21.39 19.65
CA GLU A 154 12.55 -21.08 18.29
C GLU A 154 11.19 -21.69 17.99
N GLU A 155 10.88 -22.86 18.56
CA GLU A 155 9.62 -23.58 18.34
C GLU A 155 8.41 -22.80 18.86
N MET A 156 8.61 -21.87 19.80
CA MET A 156 7.57 -20.99 20.34
C MET A 156 7.41 -19.70 19.54
N MET A 157 8.41 -19.35 18.72
CA MET A 157 8.38 -18.18 17.86
C MET A 157 7.49 -18.45 16.63
N ALA A 158 7.02 -17.38 16.02
CA ALA A 158 6.26 -17.44 14.78
C ALA A 158 6.83 -16.47 13.73
N SER A 159 6.57 -16.74 12.46
CA SER A 159 6.78 -15.81 11.35
C SER A 159 5.42 -15.43 10.77
N LEU A 160 5.23 -14.15 10.47
CA LEU A 160 4.09 -13.68 9.68
C LEU A 160 4.46 -13.42 8.22
N ALA A 161 5.76 -13.40 7.91
CA ALA A 161 6.25 -13.13 6.58
C ALA A 161 5.96 -14.29 5.62
N LEU A 162 5.47 -13.94 4.44
CA LEU A 162 5.37 -14.84 3.30
C LEU A 162 6.76 -15.25 2.84
N GLU A 163 6.92 -16.52 2.53
CA GLU A 163 8.17 -17.04 1.96
C GLU A 163 8.35 -16.50 0.54
N TYR A 164 9.52 -15.92 0.27
CA TYR A 164 9.88 -15.51 -1.08
C TYR A 164 10.56 -16.69 -1.76
N SER A 165 10.03 -17.09 -2.92
CA SER A 165 10.70 -18.06 -3.76
C SER A 165 12.07 -17.54 -4.17
N ARG A 166 13.01 -18.47 -4.34
CA ARG A 166 14.28 -18.14 -4.99
C ARG A 166 13.98 -17.71 -6.42
N ARG A 167 14.57 -16.58 -6.85
CA ARG A 167 14.40 -16.04 -8.21
C ARG A 167 14.72 -17.13 -9.24
N ASP A 168 13.77 -17.40 -10.12
CA ASP A 168 13.97 -18.27 -11.27
C ASP A 168 14.64 -17.47 -12.40
N ALA A 169 15.59 -18.10 -13.08
CA ALA A 169 16.35 -17.51 -14.19
C ALA A 169 15.92 -18.08 -15.55
N LYS A 170 14.82 -18.84 -15.59
CA LYS A 170 14.32 -19.44 -16.83
C LYS A 170 13.21 -18.59 -17.44
N LEU A 171 13.53 -17.97 -18.58
CA LEU A 171 12.55 -17.36 -19.47
C LEU A 171 12.45 -18.22 -20.74
N ASP A 172 11.24 -18.67 -21.07
CA ASP A 172 10.99 -19.55 -22.23
C ASP A 172 10.84 -18.77 -23.55
N PHE A 173 11.20 -17.49 -23.55
CA PHE A 173 11.10 -16.57 -24.69
C PHE A 173 12.46 -16.00 -25.06
N ASP A 174 12.66 -15.76 -26.35
CA ASP A 174 13.78 -14.94 -26.82
C ASP A 174 13.68 -13.54 -26.22
N SER A 175 14.77 -13.10 -25.59
CA SER A 175 14.72 -11.90 -24.79
C SER A 175 16.00 -11.10 -24.74
N ARG A 176 15.84 -9.84 -24.36
CA ARG A 176 16.95 -8.93 -24.09
C ARG A 176 16.68 -8.09 -22.87
N VAL A 177 17.68 -8.07 -21.99
CA VAL A 177 17.70 -7.17 -20.84
C VAL A 177 18.15 -5.77 -21.26
N VAL A 178 17.41 -4.75 -20.85
CA VAL A 178 17.71 -3.33 -21.05
C VAL A 178 17.64 -2.54 -19.74
N ASN A 179 18.16 -1.31 -19.76
CA ASN A 179 18.09 -0.41 -18.61
C ASN A 179 16.91 0.56 -18.77
N PRO A 180 16.15 0.82 -17.69
CA PRO A 180 15.07 1.80 -17.71
C PRO A 180 15.61 3.24 -17.80
N MET A 181 14.82 4.14 -18.39
CA MET A 181 15.09 5.57 -18.32
C MET A 181 14.58 6.15 -17.00
N VAL A 182 15.49 6.64 -16.16
CA VAL A 182 15.16 7.22 -14.84
C VAL A 182 15.23 8.75 -14.82
N GLU A 183 15.70 9.39 -15.90
CA GLU A 183 15.78 10.84 -15.95
C GLU A 183 14.40 11.44 -16.25
N ILE A 184 14.02 12.43 -15.45
CA ILE A 184 12.73 13.13 -15.57
C ILE A 184 13.02 14.50 -16.18
N ASN A 185 12.51 14.72 -17.39
CA ASN A 185 12.79 15.93 -18.17
C ASN A 185 11.58 16.84 -18.32
N ASN A 186 10.39 16.39 -17.89
CA ASN A 186 9.14 17.14 -18.00
C ASN A 186 8.59 17.53 -16.60
N PRO A 187 8.13 18.78 -16.40
CA PRO A 187 7.50 19.22 -15.14
C PRO A 187 6.32 18.35 -14.67
N GLY A 188 5.46 17.88 -15.59
CA GLY A 188 4.34 17.00 -15.26
C GLY A 188 4.81 15.64 -14.73
N GLN A 189 5.82 15.05 -15.37
CA GLN A 189 6.45 13.81 -14.87
C GLN A 189 7.11 14.04 -13.51
N ALA A 190 7.73 15.21 -13.29
CA ALA A 190 8.33 15.56 -12.01
C ALA A 190 7.28 15.67 -10.89
N LEU A 191 6.12 16.27 -11.19
CA LEU A 191 4.99 16.32 -10.26
C LEU A 191 4.49 14.92 -9.90
N LEU A 192 4.23 14.05 -10.89
CA LEU A 192 3.76 12.69 -10.65
C LEU A 192 4.77 11.87 -9.83
N ALA A 193 6.06 11.95 -10.17
CA ALA A 193 7.11 11.28 -9.42
C ALA A 193 7.18 11.77 -7.97
N ARG A 194 6.99 13.08 -7.74
CA ARG A 194 6.92 13.65 -6.38
C ARG A 194 5.71 13.10 -5.62
N VAL A 195 4.51 13.17 -6.20
CA VAL A 195 3.28 12.67 -5.57
C VAL A 195 3.42 11.20 -5.20
N LEU A 196 3.90 10.36 -6.12
CA LEU A 196 4.15 8.94 -5.87
C LEU A 196 5.07 8.70 -4.69
N THR A 197 6.14 9.49 -4.62
CA THR A 197 7.10 9.40 -3.53
C THR A 197 6.45 9.79 -2.19
N GLU A 198 5.60 10.81 -2.17
CA GLU A 198 4.84 11.22 -0.97
C GLU A 198 3.83 10.15 -0.55
N VAL A 199 3.18 9.44 -1.48
CA VAL A 199 2.31 8.29 -1.17
C VAL A 199 3.11 7.17 -0.49
N LEU A 200 4.27 6.80 -1.04
CA LEU A 200 5.16 5.81 -0.42
C LEU A 200 5.66 6.25 0.96
N LEU A 201 5.93 7.54 1.15
CA LEU A 201 6.31 8.10 2.45
C LEU A 201 5.17 8.06 3.46
N LYS A 202 3.94 8.36 3.04
CA LYS A 202 2.74 8.35 3.89
C LYS A 202 2.45 6.96 4.44
N HIS A 203 2.69 5.92 3.63
CA HIS A 203 2.41 4.51 3.98
C HIS A 203 3.64 3.68 4.35
N LYS A 204 4.82 4.32 4.51
CA LYS A 204 6.08 3.61 4.76
C LYS A 204 6.03 2.73 6.01
N ASP A 205 5.35 3.19 7.07
CA ASP A 205 5.35 2.47 8.34
C ASP A 205 4.42 1.24 8.26
N GLU A 206 3.31 1.32 7.52
CA GLU A 206 2.47 0.18 7.19
C GLU A 206 3.23 -0.85 6.34
N ILE A 207 3.99 -0.39 5.33
CA ILE A 207 4.84 -1.27 4.51
C ILE A 207 5.92 -1.94 5.37
N ILE A 208 6.60 -1.20 6.27
CA ILE A 208 7.61 -1.77 7.16
C ILE A 208 6.97 -2.70 8.19
N ARG A 209 5.78 -2.40 8.71
CA ARG A 209 5.12 -3.25 9.71
C ARG A 209 4.62 -4.56 9.10
N PHE A 210 3.97 -4.48 7.93
CA PHE A 210 3.14 -5.57 7.41
C PHE A 210 3.47 -5.98 5.97
N GLY A 211 4.33 -5.27 5.24
CA GLY A 211 4.54 -5.49 3.80
C GLY A 211 4.97 -6.91 3.42
N ARG A 212 5.70 -7.60 4.31
CA ARG A 212 6.06 -9.01 4.14
C ARG A 212 4.93 -10.01 4.41
N GLU A 213 3.80 -9.57 4.96
CA GLU A 213 2.59 -10.39 5.18
C GLU A 213 1.61 -10.31 4.00
N TRP A 214 1.81 -9.35 3.08
CA TRP A 214 0.84 -9.05 2.03
C TRP A 214 1.11 -9.86 0.78
N HIS A 215 0.14 -10.70 0.40
CA HIS A 215 0.13 -11.38 -0.88
C HIS A 215 -0.29 -10.40 -2.00
N PRO A 216 0.09 -10.60 -3.27
CA PRO A 216 -0.31 -9.73 -4.37
C PRO A 216 -1.83 -9.60 -4.55
N SER A 217 -2.60 -10.60 -4.09
CA SER A 217 -4.06 -10.56 -4.08
C SER A 217 -4.67 -9.94 -2.81
N SER A 218 -3.87 -9.65 -1.78
CA SER A 218 -4.33 -8.99 -0.55
C SER A 218 -4.75 -7.56 -0.86
N PHE A 219 -5.84 -7.13 -0.24
CA PHE A 219 -6.38 -5.77 -0.38
C PHE A 219 -5.33 -4.65 -0.25
N PRO A 220 -4.51 -4.57 0.82
CA PRO A 220 -3.54 -3.49 0.96
C PRO A 220 -2.47 -3.49 -0.13
N PHE A 221 -2.12 -4.65 -0.69
CA PHE A 221 -1.19 -4.74 -1.79
C PHE A 221 -1.82 -4.18 -3.07
N ARG A 222 -3.02 -4.67 -3.42
CA ARG A 222 -3.72 -4.27 -4.63
C ARG A 222 -4.04 -2.78 -4.62
N GLU A 223 -4.58 -2.25 -3.52
CA GLU A 223 -4.90 -0.83 -3.38
C GLU A 223 -3.67 0.07 -3.52
N LEU A 224 -2.58 -0.23 -2.80
CA LEU A 224 -1.39 0.61 -2.83
C LEU A 224 -0.71 0.59 -4.21
N ILE A 225 -0.59 -0.59 -4.83
CA ILE A 225 0.00 -0.66 -6.17
C ILE A 225 -0.92 -0.01 -7.20
N PHE A 226 -2.24 -0.22 -7.12
CA PHE A 226 -3.21 0.41 -8.01
C PHE A 226 -3.15 1.94 -7.93
N ALA A 227 -3.04 2.51 -6.72
CA ALA A 227 -2.83 3.94 -6.54
C ALA A 227 -1.51 4.40 -7.20
N ILE A 228 -0.42 3.65 -7.01
CA ILE A 228 0.88 3.93 -7.62
C ILE A 228 0.80 3.91 -9.15
N VAL A 229 0.21 2.89 -9.78
CA VAL A 229 0.11 2.85 -11.25
C VAL A 229 -0.89 3.88 -11.79
N SER A 230 -1.95 4.20 -11.05
CA SER A 230 -2.93 5.23 -11.44
C SER A 230 -2.32 6.63 -11.42
N ILE A 231 -1.50 6.94 -10.42
CA ILE A 231 -0.78 8.22 -10.38
C ILE A 231 0.32 8.24 -11.46
N ALA A 232 1.10 7.16 -11.60
CA ALA A 232 2.19 7.11 -12.58
C ALA A 232 1.71 7.20 -14.03
N SER A 233 0.54 6.62 -14.32
CA SER A 233 -0.11 6.72 -15.63
C SER A 233 -0.76 8.09 -15.89
N GLY A 234 -0.81 8.97 -14.89
CA GLY A 234 -1.51 10.25 -14.96
C GLY A 234 -3.03 10.12 -14.89
N GLN A 235 -3.57 8.94 -14.55
CA GLN A 235 -5.01 8.68 -14.44
C GLN A 235 -5.61 9.23 -13.14
N ALA A 236 -4.80 9.45 -12.11
CA ALA A 236 -5.25 10.16 -10.91
C ALA A 236 -5.68 11.61 -11.23
N SER A 237 -6.74 12.07 -10.57
CA SER A 237 -7.15 13.48 -10.53
C SER A 237 -6.78 14.09 -9.18
N PHE A 238 -6.38 15.36 -9.19
CA PHE A 238 -5.90 16.08 -8.01
C PHE A 238 -6.89 17.17 -7.64
N HIS A 239 -7.45 17.07 -6.44
CA HIS A 239 -8.37 18.06 -5.91
C HIS A 239 -7.71 18.80 -4.75
N SER A 240 -7.78 20.13 -4.77
CA SER A 240 -7.39 20.94 -3.61
C SER A 240 -8.57 21.10 -2.68
N PHE A 241 -8.39 20.78 -1.40
CA PHE A 241 -9.35 21.23 -0.40
C PHE A 241 -9.26 22.76 -0.26
N PRO A 242 -10.38 23.44 0.08
CA PRO A 242 -10.36 24.86 0.42
C PRO A 242 -9.29 25.15 1.47
N ALA A 243 -8.63 26.31 1.38
CA ALA A 243 -7.63 26.70 2.36
C ALA A 243 -8.28 26.79 3.76
N ARG A 244 -7.99 25.82 4.63
CA ARG A 244 -8.48 25.79 6.02
C ARG A 244 -7.37 26.18 7.00
N PHE A 245 -7.75 26.68 8.17
CA PHE A 245 -6.83 27.06 9.25
C PHE A 245 -6.07 25.88 9.89
N CYS A 246 -6.46 24.66 9.54
CA CYS A 246 -5.87 23.41 10.01
C CYS A 246 -6.06 22.32 8.94
N HIS A 247 -5.24 21.27 9.02
CA HIS A 247 -5.41 20.11 8.16
C HIS A 247 -6.66 19.34 8.61
N PRO A 248 -7.66 19.12 7.74
CA PRO A 248 -8.95 18.58 8.15
C PRO A 248 -8.87 17.13 8.66
N ARG A 249 -7.79 16.42 8.32
CA ARG A 249 -7.50 15.02 8.71
C ARG A 249 -6.59 14.87 9.93
N ASP A 250 -5.72 15.86 10.17
CA ASP A 250 -4.64 15.73 11.17
C ASP A 250 -4.73 16.84 12.24
N CYS A 251 -5.90 17.47 12.40
CA CYS A 251 -6.06 18.54 13.38
C CYS A 251 -6.20 17.98 14.79
N LEU A 252 -5.20 18.26 15.63
CA LEU A 252 -5.20 17.88 17.05
C LEU A 252 -5.63 19.03 17.98
N ARG A 253 -6.16 20.13 17.43
CA ARG A 253 -6.56 21.27 18.24
C ARG A 253 -7.86 20.95 18.97
N LEU A 254 -7.78 20.87 20.29
CA LEU A 254 -8.92 20.55 21.18
C LEU A 254 -10.14 21.49 21.03
N ASN A 255 -9.92 22.73 20.58
CA ASN A 255 -10.98 23.74 20.38
C ASN A 255 -11.08 24.12 18.89
N CYS A 256 -10.94 23.15 17.98
CA CYS A 256 -11.09 23.42 16.57
C CYS A 256 -12.57 23.38 16.19
N ASP A 257 -13.16 24.53 15.90
CA ASP A 257 -14.57 24.61 15.50
C ASP A 257 -14.77 24.39 13.97
N THR A 258 -13.70 24.01 13.25
CA THR A 258 -13.77 23.70 11.82
C THR A 258 -14.35 22.32 11.60
N HIS A 259 -15.12 22.13 10.52
CA HIS A 259 -15.53 20.79 10.10
C HIS A 259 -14.29 19.98 9.70
N HIS A 260 -14.09 18.83 10.35
CA HIS A 260 -13.05 17.87 10.06
C HIS A 260 -13.61 16.76 9.17
N LEU A 261 -12.73 16.02 8.51
CA LEU A 261 -13.17 14.88 7.70
C LEU A 261 -13.86 13.85 8.62
N PRO A 262 -15.03 13.30 8.24
CA PRO A 262 -15.71 12.31 9.05
C PRO A 262 -14.80 11.07 9.20
N ASP A 263 -14.51 10.69 10.44
CA ASP A 263 -13.54 9.64 10.77
C ASP A 263 -13.98 8.21 10.36
N LEU A 264 -15.25 8.01 9.96
CA LEU A 264 -15.90 6.69 10.11
C LEU A 264 -16.75 6.19 8.93
N THR A 265 -16.93 6.90 7.82
CA THR A 265 -17.80 6.37 6.74
C THR A 265 -17.02 5.68 5.62
N GLY A 266 -15.72 5.98 5.51
CA GLY A 266 -14.91 5.53 4.38
C GLY A 266 -15.30 6.18 3.04
N TRP A 267 -16.22 7.15 3.05
CA TRP A 267 -16.70 7.88 1.88
C TRP A 267 -16.64 9.39 2.12
N PHE A 268 -16.22 10.13 1.11
CA PHE A 268 -16.32 11.58 1.06
C PHE A 268 -17.63 11.98 0.38
N ASP A 269 -18.36 12.88 1.03
CA ASP A 269 -19.60 13.46 0.53
C ASP A 269 -19.33 14.67 -0.38
N GLN A 270 -20.41 15.35 -0.79
CA GLN A 270 -20.34 16.53 -1.65
C GLN A 270 -19.61 17.72 -0.98
N GLU A 271 -19.52 17.79 0.36
CA GLU A 271 -18.75 18.84 1.04
C GLU A 271 -17.25 18.71 0.72
N TRP A 272 -16.76 17.47 0.64
CA TRP A 272 -15.34 17.17 0.48
C TRP A 272 -14.93 16.84 -0.96
N ALA A 273 -15.81 16.16 -1.70
CA ALA A 273 -15.55 15.71 -3.08
C ALA A 273 -16.29 16.54 -4.15
N GLY A 274 -17.11 17.53 -3.76
CA GLY A 274 -17.87 18.35 -4.69
C GLY A 274 -18.76 17.49 -5.60
N ASN A 275 -18.86 17.85 -6.88
CA ASN A 275 -19.67 17.12 -7.86
C ASN A 275 -19.14 15.72 -8.20
N HIS A 276 -17.96 15.35 -7.69
CA HIS A 276 -17.39 14.00 -7.86
C HIS A 276 -17.75 13.07 -6.70
N ALA A 277 -18.48 13.56 -5.70
CA ALA A 277 -18.99 12.73 -4.63
C ALA A 277 -20.00 11.67 -5.16
N PRO A 278 -20.08 10.49 -4.52
CA PRO A 278 -19.23 10.05 -3.40
C PRO A 278 -17.86 9.54 -3.87
N LEU A 279 -16.79 9.90 -3.16
CA LEU A 279 -15.45 9.33 -3.36
C LEU A 279 -15.08 8.39 -2.23
N LEU A 280 -14.42 7.27 -2.54
CA LEU A 280 -13.96 6.32 -1.53
C LEU A 280 -12.65 6.79 -0.89
N ASP A 281 -12.52 6.64 0.42
CA ASP A 281 -11.24 6.84 1.11
C ASP A 281 -10.25 5.70 0.80
N PHE A 282 -8.99 6.06 0.61
CA PHE A 282 -7.95 5.09 0.31
C PHE A 282 -7.76 4.09 1.46
N GLY A 283 -7.80 2.80 1.12
CA GLY A 283 -7.71 1.72 2.10
C GLY A 283 -8.97 1.51 2.94
N SER A 284 -10.08 2.17 2.58
CA SER A 284 -11.40 1.89 3.14
C SER A 284 -11.91 0.52 2.65
N MET A 285 -12.56 -0.22 3.55
CA MET A 285 -13.23 -1.46 3.18
C MET A 285 -14.63 -1.22 2.58
N SER A 286 -15.09 0.03 2.51
CA SER A 286 -16.42 0.35 1.94
C SER A 286 -16.50 0.04 0.44
N HIS A 287 -17.69 -0.33 -0.02
CA HIS A 287 -17.96 -0.75 -1.40
C HIS A 287 -19.46 -0.70 -1.72
N TRP A 288 -19.78 -0.85 -3.01
CA TRP A 288 -21.15 -1.08 -3.44
C TRP A 288 -21.60 -2.52 -3.18
N PRO A 289 -22.89 -2.76 -2.88
CA PRO A 289 -23.39 -4.11 -2.64
C PRO A 289 -23.09 -5.07 -3.79
N GLY A 290 -22.40 -6.17 -3.47
CA GLY A 290 -21.99 -7.19 -4.45
C GLY A 290 -20.65 -6.91 -5.14
N GLU A 291 -20.04 -5.75 -4.92
CA GLU A 291 -18.68 -5.45 -5.35
C GLU A 291 -17.66 -5.79 -4.24
N ALA A 292 -16.38 -5.83 -4.60
CA ALA A 292 -15.31 -6.00 -3.62
C ALA A 292 -14.95 -4.64 -2.98
N ALA A 293 -14.41 -4.70 -1.76
CA ALA A 293 -13.83 -3.55 -1.08
C ALA A 293 -12.75 -2.84 -1.92
N GLY A 294 -12.73 -1.51 -1.88
CA GLY A 294 -11.72 -0.68 -2.52
C GLY A 294 -12.05 -0.28 -3.96
N VAL A 295 -11.03 0.19 -4.67
CA VAL A 295 -11.13 0.59 -6.09
C VAL A 295 -10.21 -0.23 -7.01
N SER A 296 -9.30 -1.00 -6.43
CA SER A 296 -8.36 -1.83 -7.18
C SER A 296 -9.02 -3.09 -7.77
N PRO A 297 -8.63 -3.51 -8.99
CA PRO A 297 -9.06 -4.80 -9.56
C PRO A 297 -8.75 -5.96 -8.63
N ASN A 298 -9.61 -6.97 -8.59
CA ASN A 298 -9.44 -8.16 -7.73
C ASN A 298 -8.35 -9.10 -8.22
N GLU A 299 -8.08 -9.04 -9.52
CA GLU A 299 -7.09 -9.83 -10.22
C GLU A 299 -5.68 -9.28 -9.97
N THR A 300 -4.70 -10.18 -10.00
CA THR A 300 -3.27 -9.80 -9.93
C THR A 300 -2.70 -9.43 -11.29
N MET A 301 -3.45 -9.63 -12.38
CA MET A 301 -3.10 -9.17 -13.72
C MET A 301 -4.30 -8.48 -14.35
N TYR A 302 -4.11 -7.27 -14.83
CA TYR A 302 -5.16 -6.49 -15.47
C TYR A 302 -4.57 -5.47 -16.44
N TRP A 303 -5.38 -5.05 -17.40
CA TRP A 303 -5.03 -3.96 -18.31
C TRP A 303 -5.35 -2.62 -17.65
N LEU A 304 -4.33 -1.78 -17.49
CA LEU A 304 -4.53 -0.37 -17.23
C LEU A 304 -4.29 0.37 -18.53
N GLU A 305 -5.39 0.72 -19.19
CA GLU A 305 -5.41 1.24 -20.53
C GLU A 305 -4.87 0.24 -21.58
N ASP A 306 -3.59 0.31 -21.98
CA ASP A 306 -2.94 -0.66 -22.91
C ASP A 306 -1.64 -1.22 -22.30
N VAL A 307 -1.44 -1.00 -21.00
CA VAL A 307 -0.30 -1.54 -20.27
C VAL A 307 -0.83 -2.66 -19.40
N LEU A 308 -0.29 -3.85 -19.58
CA LEU A 308 -0.55 -4.98 -18.69
C LEU A 308 0.15 -4.71 -17.35
N VAL A 309 -0.62 -4.66 -16.28
CA VAL A 309 -0.10 -4.57 -14.91
C VAL A 309 -0.14 -5.97 -14.31
N SER A 310 1.00 -6.45 -13.81
CA SER A 310 1.13 -7.75 -13.15
C SER A 310 1.70 -7.58 -11.74
N LEU A 311 1.00 -8.13 -10.74
CA LEU A 311 1.33 -8.04 -9.33
C LEU A 311 1.95 -9.37 -8.86
N VAL A 312 3.17 -9.31 -8.33
CA VAL A 312 3.93 -10.51 -7.90
C VAL A 312 4.64 -10.28 -6.56
N LEU A 313 4.94 -11.36 -5.84
CA LEU A 313 5.74 -11.29 -4.61
C LEU A 313 7.22 -11.01 -4.91
N VAL A 314 7.76 -11.74 -5.89
CA VAL A 314 9.16 -11.66 -6.32
C VAL A 314 9.17 -11.42 -7.82
N ILE A 315 9.92 -10.42 -8.26
CA ILE A 315 10.13 -10.16 -9.68
C ILE A 315 11.32 -10.99 -10.15
N ASP A 316 11.06 -11.93 -11.05
CA ASP A 316 12.05 -12.80 -11.69
C ASP A 316 11.70 -13.05 -13.16
N ASP A 317 12.53 -13.83 -13.84
CA ASP A 317 12.36 -14.09 -15.28
C ASP A 317 11.08 -14.91 -15.54
N LYS A 318 10.67 -15.77 -14.60
CA LYS A 318 9.42 -16.52 -14.69
C LYS A 318 8.22 -15.58 -14.64
N ALA A 319 8.18 -14.63 -13.72
CA ALA A 319 7.11 -13.63 -13.63
C ALA A 319 6.97 -12.80 -14.93
N VAL A 320 8.09 -12.49 -15.57
CA VAL A 320 8.10 -11.82 -16.89
C VAL A 320 7.46 -12.71 -17.96
N GLY A 321 7.85 -13.99 -18.00
CA GLY A 321 7.30 -14.96 -18.95
C GLY A 321 5.80 -15.22 -18.75
N GLU A 322 5.34 -15.35 -17.51
CA GLU A 322 3.92 -15.53 -17.19
C GLU A 322 3.08 -14.33 -17.62
N ALA A 323 3.54 -13.10 -17.35
CA ALA A 323 2.83 -11.90 -17.78
C ALA A 323 2.79 -11.75 -19.30
N ALA A 324 3.89 -12.07 -20.00
CA ALA A 324 3.92 -12.05 -21.45
C ALA A 324 3.00 -13.11 -22.06
N SER A 325 3.01 -14.33 -21.53
CA SER A 325 2.13 -15.42 -21.98
C SER A 325 0.66 -15.04 -21.82
N TRP A 326 0.30 -14.48 -20.67
CA TRP A 326 -1.07 -14.03 -20.40
C TRP A 326 -1.56 -12.98 -21.40
N GLY A 327 -0.73 -11.99 -21.73
CA GLY A 327 -1.09 -10.96 -22.72
C GLY A 327 -1.24 -11.54 -24.15
N ILE A 328 -0.36 -12.48 -24.53
CA ILE A 328 -0.42 -13.17 -25.83
C ILE A 328 -1.67 -14.06 -25.92
N GLU A 329 -2.01 -14.79 -24.85
CA GLU A 329 -3.21 -15.62 -24.77
C GLU A 329 -4.51 -14.80 -24.92
N GLN A 330 -4.48 -13.51 -24.55
CA GLN A 330 -5.58 -12.58 -24.80
C GLN A 330 -5.60 -11.97 -26.21
N GLY A 331 -4.67 -12.37 -27.08
CA GLY A 331 -4.61 -11.94 -28.48
C GLY A 331 -3.88 -10.61 -28.70
N HIS A 332 -3.03 -10.18 -27.76
CA HIS A 332 -2.21 -8.98 -27.95
C HIS A 332 -0.83 -9.34 -28.54
N ASP A 333 -0.54 -8.83 -29.74
CA ASP A 333 0.72 -9.13 -30.45
C ASP A 333 1.88 -8.18 -30.08
N ASN A 334 1.56 -6.96 -29.67
CA ASN A 334 2.53 -5.93 -29.28
C ASN A 334 1.97 -5.12 -28.12
N PHE A 335 2.60 -5.24 -26.95
CA PHE A 335 2.11 -4.58 -25.74
C PHE A 335 3.22 -4.34 -24.72
N GLN A 336 2.90 -3.48 -23.77
CA GLN A 336 3.79 -3.09 -22.69
C GLN A 336 3.31 -3.70 -21.38
N VAL A 337 4.26 -4.13 -20.54
CA VAL A 337 3.98 -4.79 -19.27
C VAL A 337 4.73 -4.06 -18.15
N THR A 338 4.05 -3.82 -17.05
CA THR A 338 4.66 -3.42 -15.78
C THR A 338 4.45 -4.53 -14.77
N ILE A 339 5.53 -5.03 -14.20
CA ILE A 339 5.51 -6.09 -13.19
C ILE A 339 5.93 -5.45 -11.86
N LEU A 340 5.05 -5.49 -10.87
CA LEU A 340 5.25 -4.81 -9.58
C LEU A 340 5.25 -5.80 -8.43
N SER A 341 6.23 -5.64 -7.54
CA SER A 341 6.15 -6.12 -6.17
C SER A 341 5.93 -4.93 -5.22
N MET A 342 5.77 -5.21 -3.92
CA MET A 342 5.68 -4.15 -2.92
C MET A 342 6.93 -3.24 -2.86
N PHE A 343 8.10 -3.75 -3.28
CA PHE A 343 9.39 -3.07 -3.12
C PHE A 343 10.09 -2.75 -4.45
N GLU A 344 9.78 -3.48 -5.51
CA GLU A 344 10.48 -3.41 -6.79
C GLU A 344 9.49 -3.31 -7.96
N VAL A 345 9.98 -2.84 -9.10
CA VAL A 345 9.27 -2.81 -10.37
C VAL A 345 10.18 -3.27 -11.50
N ALA A 346 9.63 -3.96 -12.49
CA ALA A 346 10.27 -4.25 -13.76
C ALA A 346 9.31 -3.92 -14.91
N PHE A 347 9.90 -3.66 -16.08
CA PHE A 347 9.19 -3.33 -17.29
C PHE A 347 9.50 -4.36 -18.36
N ALA A 348 8.51 -4.68 -19.18
CA ALA A 348 8.71 -5.47 -20.38
C ALA A 348 7.94 -4.88 -21.56
N GLU A 349 8.47 -5.09 -22.75
CA GLU A 349 7.84 -4.84 -24.02
C GLU A 349 7.83 -6.16 -24.78
N VAL A 350 6.64 -6.62 -25.11
CA VAL A 350 6.41 -7.84 -25.89
C VAL A 350 6.16 -7.42 -27.31
N SER A 351 6.89 -8.02 -28.25
CA SER A 351 6.71 -7.78 -29.67
C SER A 351 6.71 -9.09 -30.43
N THR A 352 5.75 -9.27 -31.31
CA THR A 352 5.69 -10.46 -32.17
C THR A 352 6.33 -10.12 -33.52
N SER A 353 7.35 -10.87 -33.91
CA SER A 353 8.01 -10.66 -35.20
C SER A 353 7.05 -11.02 -36.33
N GLY A 354 6.76 -10.08 -37.23
CA GLY A 354 5.88 -10.34 -38.38
C GLY A 354 6.42 -11.36 -39.40
N THR A 355 7.68 -11.79 -39.28
CA THR A 355 8.30 -12.78 -40.18
C THR A 355 8.36 -14.20 -39.62
N THR A 356 8.47 -14.37 -38.29
CA THR A 356 8.54 -15.69 -37.64
C THR A 356 7.28 -16.02 -36.82
N GLY A 357 6.49 -15.01 -36.44
CA GLY A 357 5.37 -15.17 -35.52
C GLY A 357 5.79 -15.47 -34.08
N GLU A 358 7.10 -15.49 -33.79
CA GLU A 358 7.61 -15.78 -32.45
C GLU A 358 7.65 -14.51 -31.59
N PRO A 359 7.20 -14.59 -30.33
CA PRO A 359 7.23 -13.47 -29.40
C PRO A 359 8.66 -13.21 -28.90
N TYR A 360 9.04 -11.94 -28.90
CA TYR A 360 10.31 -11.44 -28.41
C TYR A 360 10.09 -10.45 -27.27
N ILE A 361 10.81 -10.62 -26.16
CA ILE A 361 10.61 -9.84 -24.94
C ILE A 361 11.83 -8.96 -24.65
N THR A 362 11.63 -7.64 -24.64
CA THR A 362 12.62 -6.70 -24.11
C THR A 362 12.23 -6.30 -22.69
N TYR A 363 13.06 -6.56 -21.69
CA TYR A 363 12.69 -6.32 -20.30
C TYR A 363 13.81 -5.72 -19.45
N THR A 364 13.47 -5.17 -18.29
CA THR A 364 14.43 -4.62 -17.33
C THR A 364 14.65 -5.57 -16.15
N LYS A 365 15.83 -5.49 -15.54
CA LYS A 365 16.00 -6.07 -14.19
C LYS A 365 15.10 -5.34 -13.17
N PRO A 366 14.74 -5.97 -12.04
CA PRO A 366 13.99 -5.31 -10.97
C PRO A 366 14.70 -4.05 -10.48
N ILE A 367 13.94 -2.96 -10.32
CA ILE A 367 14.41 -1.68 -9.81
C ILE A 367 13.61 -1.34 -8.56
N LYS A 368 14.28 -0.86 -7.51
CA LYS A 368 13.62 -0.49 -6.27
C LYS A 368 12.66 0.70 -6.46
N LEU A 369 11.41 0.53 -6.00
CA LEU A 369 10.41 1.59 -5.96
C LEU A 369 10.76 2.64 -4.89
N SER A 370 11.31 2.21 -3.76
CA SER A 370 11.73 3.08 -2.67
C SER A 370 13.03 2.58 -2.02
N PRO A 371 13.64 3.36 -1.12
CA PRO A 371 14.76 2.89 -0.31
C PRO A 371 14.41 1.74 0.65
N LEU A 372 13.12 1.42 0.83
CA LEU A 372 12.67 0.32 1.69
C LEU A 372 13.08 -1.03 1.08
N ASP A 373 13.28 -1.99 1.97
CA ASP A 373 13.72 -3.33 1.63
C ASP A 373 12.83 -4.35 2.37
N PRO A 374 12.48 -5.49 1.76
CA PRO A 374 11.71 -6.55 2.43
C PRO A 374 12.31 -6.98 3.77
N ASP A 375 13.64 -6.97 3.89
CA ASP A 375 14.34 -7.37 5.12
C ASP A 375 14.14 -6.37 6.27
N TYR A 376 13.64 -5.17 5.96
CA TYR A 376 13.29 -4.19 6.98
C TYR A 376 11.95 -4.50 7.65
N CYS A 377 11.12 -5.40 7.10
CA CYS A 377 9.80 -5.60 7.65
C CYS A 377 9.83 -6.22 9.05
N MET A 378 8.97 -5.75 9.94
CA MET A 378 8.87 -6.28 11.30
C MET A 378 8.11 -7.60 11.35
N SER A 379 7.31 -7.93 10.34
CA SER A 379 6.59 -9.20 10.25
C SER A 379 7.45 -10.43 9.92
N THR A 380 8.74 -10.24 9.61
CA THR A 380 9.67 -11.36 9.41
C THR A 380 9.96 -12.09 10.71
N HIS A 381 10.49 -13.30 10.62
CA HIS A 381 10.73 -14.13 11.79
C HIS A 381 11.68 -13.41 12.76
N PRO A 382 11.46 -13.45 14.10
CA PRO A 382 12.32 -12.75 15.05
C PRO A 382 13.82 -13.05 14.88
N ARG A 383 14.18 -14.26 14.43
CA ARG A 383 15.57 -14.64 14.13
C ARG A 383 16.24 -13.85 13.01
N GLU A 384 15.48 -13.31 12.08
CA GLU A 384 16.01 -12.44 11.03
C GLU A 384 16.44 -11.06 11.59
N ARG A 385 16.07 -10.78 12.86
CA ARG A 385 16.51 -9.61 13.63
C ARG A 385 17.27 -10.07 14.87
N PRO A 386 18.58 -10.39 14.76
CA PRO A 386 19.36 -10.92 15.87
C PRO A 386 19.34 -10.00 17.10
N GLU A 387 19.34 -10.61 18.28
CA GLU A 387 19.48 -9.90 19.56
C GLU A 387 20.79 -9.10 19.61
N ARG A 388 20.70 -7.88 20.12
CA ARG A 388 21.86 -7.01 20.29
C ARG A 388 22.72 -7.49 21.46
N LYS A 389 23.95 -7.92 21.17
CA LYS A 389 24.93 -8.33 22.19
C LYS A 389 25.78 -7.15 22.70
N PRO A 390 26.33 -7.21 23.92
CA PRO A 390 27.28 -6.22 24.41
C PRO A 390 28.44 -6.02 23.43
N GLY A 391 28.77 -4.76 23.14
CA GLY A 391 29.81 -4.40 22.16
C GLY A 391 29.33 -4.31 20.70
N MET A 392 28.10 -4.75 20.39
CA MET A 392 27.53 -4.54 19.06
C MET A 392 26.98 -3.11 18.88
N GLY A 393 27.37 -2.49 17.78
CA GLY A 393 26.79 -1.24 17.31
C GLY A 393 25.35 -1.44 16.84
N VAL A 394 24.49 -0.45 17.09
CA VAL A 394 23.13 -0.43 16.54
C VAL A 394 23.22 -0.15 15.05
N GLN A 395 22.64 -1.03 14.24
CA GLN A 395 22.45 -0.79 12.83
C GLN A 395 21.14 -0.02 12.61
N GLN A 396 21.22 1.05 11.83
CA GLN A 396 20.03 1.71 11.29
C GLN A 396 19.81 1.22 9.88
N ALA A 397 18.58 0.79 9.57
CA ALA A 397 18.17 0.50 8.21
C ALA A 397 18.29 1.80 7.39
N TRP A 398 19.29 1.86 6.51
CA TRP A 398 19.65 3.09 5.80
C TRP A 398 18.48 3.64 4.99
N GLY A 399 17.69 2.75 4.38
CA GLY A 399 16.48 3.11 3.65
C GLY A 399 15.43 3.80 4.51
N GLU A 400 15.16 3.30 5.72
CA GLU A 400 14.22 3.94 6.64
C GLU A 400 14.67 5.34 7.04
N ARG A 401 15.99 5.51 7.28
CA ARG A 401 16.56 6.82 7.60
C ARG A 401 16.39 7.81 6.44
N ILE A 402 16.52 7.37 5.20
CA ILE A 402 16.24 8.23 4.04
C ILE A 402 14.77 8.64 4.02
N MET A 403 13.88 7.69 4.26
CA MET A 403 12.42 7.91 4.32
C MET A 403 11.99 8.78 5.52
N GLN A 404 12.88 9.06 6.47
CA GLN A 404 12.69 10.01 7.57
C GLN A 404 13.36 11.38 7.31
N SER A 405 14.06 11.52 6.18
CA SER A 405 14.76 12.75 5.79
C SER A 405 13.99 13.50 4.69
N ASN A 406 14.49 14.68 4.31
CA ASN A 406 13.95 15.45 3.17
C ASN A 406 14.36 14.81 1.82
N CYS A 407 13.90 13.58 1.56
CA CYS A 407 14.21 12.81 0.36
C CYS A 407 13.41 13.23 -0.88
N THR A 408 12.31 13.97 -0.72
CA THR A 408 11.48 14.52 -1.81
C THR A 408 11.81 15.97 -2.17
N GLY A 409 12.79 16.59 -1.50
CA GLY A 409 13.08 18.02 -1.66
C GLY A 409 13.57 18.44 -3.05
N THR A 410 14.14 17.53 -3.86
CA THR A 410 14.59 17.82 -5.23
C THR A 410 14.41 16.60 -6.14
N MET A 411 14.29 16.83 -7.46
CA MET A 411 14.22 15.74 -8.44
C MET A 411 15.48 14.89 -8.50
N ALA A 412 16.66 15.46 -8.23
CA ALA A 412 17.89 14.69 -8.14
C ALA A 412 17.84 13.67 -6.98
N ARG A 413 17.26 14.06 -5.84
CA ARG A 413 17.05 13.15 -4.71
C ARG A 413 16.01 12.08 -5.05
N ILE A 414 14.86 12.46 -5.61
CA ILE A 414 13.84 11.49 -6.04
C ILE A 414 14.44 10.46 -7.02
N ARG A 415 15.18 10.90 -8.04
CA ARG A 415 15.84 10.01 -9.01
C ARG A 415 16.83 9.03 -8.37
N SER A 416 17.60 9.48 -7.37
CA SER A 416 18.60 8.64 -6.71
C SER A 416 18.02 7.68 -5.69
N GLN A 417 16.95 8.08 -4.99
CA GLN A 417 16.38 7.31 -3.88
C GLN A 417 15.17 6.48 -4.30
N PHE A 418 14.45 6.89 -5.35
CA PHE A 418 13.25 6.26 -5.88
C PHE A 418 13.36 6.02 -7.40
N PRO A 419 14.42 5.32 -7.87
CA PRO A 419 14.64 5.14 -9.30
C PRO A 419 13.49 4.38 -10.00
N GLY A 420 12.84 3.44 -9.30
CA GLY A 420 11.68 2.71 -9.82
C GLY A 420 10.48 3.61 -10.05
N VAL A 421 10.22 4.60 -9.17
CA VAL A 421 9.16 5.60 -9.36
C VAL A 421 9.42 6.44 -10.60
N CYS A 422 10.65 6.93 -10.78
CA CYS A 422 11.00 7.71 -11.98
C CYS A 422 10.86 6.89 -13.27
N ALA A 423 11.34 5.63 -13.25
CA ALA A 423 11.20 4.73 -14.37
C ALA A 423 9.73 4.44 -14.72
N LEU A 424 8.88 4.25 -13.70
CA LEU A 424 7.45 3.98 -13.86
C LEU A 424 6.72 5.13 -14.54
N VAL A 425 6.95 6.37 -14.08
CA VAL A 425 6.37 7.58 -14.70
C VAL A 425 6.82 7.72 -16.16
N ASN A 426 8.11 7.50 -16.43
CA ASN A 426 8.64 7.56 -17.79
C ASN A 426 8.02 6.46 -18.68
N PHE A 427 7.88 5.25 -18.16
CA PHE A 427 7.31 4.12 -18.88
C PHE A 427 5.88 4.40 -19.35
N PHE A 428 5.00 4.85 -18.45
CA PHE A 428 3.63 5.22 -18.81
C PHE A 428 3.55 6.46 -19.70
N SER A 429 4.47 7.41 -19.55
CA SER A 429 4.57 8.56 -20.44
C SER A 429 4.91 8.14 -21.89
N VAL A 430 5.80 7.16 -22.05
CA VAL A 430 6.12 6.57 -23.35
C VAL A 430 4.93 5.77 -23.89
N ALA A 431 4.30 4.93 -23.06
CA ALA A 431 3.15 4.12 -23.45
C ALA A 431 1.99 4.97 -23.98
N SER A 432 1.61 5.98 -23.22
CA SER A 432 0.58 6.93 -23.64
C SER A 432 0.97 7.69 -24.91
N SER A 433 2.26 7.98 -25.14
CA SER A 433 2.71 8.73 -26.33
C SER A 433 2.65 7.87 -27.59
N ARG A 434 2.99 6.58 -27.47
CA ARG A 434 2.85 5.61 -28.55
C ARG A 434 1.39 5.41 -28.93
N ARG A 435 0.49 5.25 -27.94
CA ARG A 435 -0.95 5.20 -28.20
C ARG A 435 -1.43 6.44 -28.96
N ALA A 436 -1.12 7.63 -28.46
CA ALA A 436 -1.53 8.87 -29.09
C ALA A 436 -1.06 8.92 -30.56
N ALA A 437 0.17 8.48 -30.85
CA ALA A 437 0.70 8.42 -32.21
C ALA A 437 -0.04 7.43 -33.14
N VAL A 438 -0.47 6.27 -32.61
CA VAL A 438 -1.27 5.28 -33.36
C VAL A 438 -2.68 5.82 -33.64
N MET A 439 -3.29 6.50 -32.66
CA MET A 439 -4.62 7.10 -32.81
C MET A 439 -4.60 8.35 -33.71
N SER A 440 -3.52 9.11 -33.72
CA SER A 440 -3.38 10.36 -34.47
C SER A 440 -2.90 10.14 -35.92
N ALA A 441 -3.63 9.36 -36.72
CA ALA A 441 -3.38 9.21 -38.17
C ALA A 441 -3.63 10.52 -38.96
N GLY A 442 -2.89 11.58 -38.61
CA GLY A 442 -3.02 12.96 -39.07
C GLY A 442 -3.58 13.89 -37.97
N PRO A 443 -2.94 15.03 -37.63
CA PRO A 443 -3.57 16.02 -36.76
C PRO A 443 -4.72 16.71 -37.52
N PRO A 444 -5.97 16.70 -37.01
CA PRO A 444 -7.09 17.39 -37.67
C PRO A 444 -6.94 18.92 -37.66
N PHE A 445 -6.11 19.50 -36.78
CA PHE A 445 -5.94 20.95 -36.64
C PHE A 445 -4.47 21.39 -36.47
N PRO A 446 -4.13 22.64 -36.86
CA PRO A 446 -2.83 23.25 -36.57
C PRO A 446 -2.56 23.47 -35.07
N PRO A 447 -1.29 23.47 -34.62
CA PRO A 447 -0.89 23.70 -33.22
C PRO A 447 -1.47 24.96 -32.57
N GLU A 448 -1.72 26.02 -33.35
CA GLU A 448 -2.25 27.30 -32.89
C GLU A 448 -3.73 27.21 -32.47
N ILE A 449 -4.49 26.29 -33.08
CA ILE A 449 -5.87 26.02 -32.68
C ILE A 449 -5.88 25.20 -31.40
N TYR A 450 -4.95 24.24 -31.27
CA TYR A 450 -4.80 23.47 -30.04
C TYR A 450 -4.41 24.35 -28.85
N SER A 451 -3.47 25.28 -29.01
CA SER A 451 -3.11 26.20 -27.92
C SER A 451 -4.29 27.05 -27.47
N ARG A 452 -5.10 27.55 -28.42
CA ARG A 452 -6.32 28.32 -28.07
C ARG A 452 -7.40 27.47 -27.42
N LEU A 453 -7.57 26.22 -27.84
CA LEU A 453 -8.51 25.31 -27.16
C LEU A 453 -8.05 25.05 -25.72
N LEU A 454 -6.73 24.89 -25.51
CA LEU A 454 -6.18 24.67 -24.19
C LEU A 454 -6.36 25.87 -23.23
N ASP A 455 -6.56 27.08 -23.75
CA ASP A 455 -6.84 28.28 -22.94
C ASP A 455 -8.26 28.27 -22.31
N PHE A 456 -9.17 27.40 -22.78
CA PHE A 456 -10.58 27.37 -22.35
C PHE A 456 -11.05 26.04 -21.75
N VAL A 457 -10.15 25.10 -21.52
CA VAL A 457 -10.49 23.75 -21.04
C VAL A 457 -10.04 23.56 -19.59
N ASP A 458 -10.85 22.84 -18.81
CA ASP A 458 -10.43 22.36 -17.50
C ASP A 458 -9.32 21.30 -17.61
N TYR A 459 -8.72 20.96 -16.46
CA TYR A 459 -7.61 20.00 -16.40
C TYR A 459 -8.00 18.62 -16.95
N ASP A 460 -9.22 18.15 -16.68
CA ASP A 460 -9.69 16.83 -17.11
C ASP A 460 -9.91 16.77 -18.63
N THR A 461 -10.37 17.86 -19.22
CA THR A 461 -10.54 18.03 -20.67
C THR A 461 -9.17 18.20 -21.35
N TRP A 462 -8.23 18.95 -20.77
CA TRP A 462 -6.84 19.01 -21.22
C TRP A 462 -6.18 17.62 -21.22
N LYS A 463 -6.38 16.86 -20.13
CA LYS A 463 -5.88 15.49 -19.96
C LYS A 463 -6.45 14.55 -21.03
N SER A 464 -7.76 14.60 -21.25
CA SER A 464 -8.43 13.82 -22.30
C SER A 464 -7.86 14.16 -23.70
N CYS A 465 -7.64 15.44 -23.99
CA CYS A 465 -7.02 15.89 -25.24
C CYS A 465 -5.58 15.35 -25.41
N CYS A 466 -4.80 15.28 -24.31
CA CYS A 466 -3.45 14.73 -24.34
C CYS A 466 -3.42 13.23 -24.69
N VAL A 467 -4.46 12.45 -24.39
CA VAL A 467 -4.53 11.03 -24.78
C VAL A 467 -4.66 10.88 -26.30
N VAL A 468 -5.35 11.82 -26.95
CA VAL A 468 -5.74 11.70 -28.37
C VAL A 468 -4.70 12.29 -29.33
N SER A 469 -3.91 13.29 -28.93
CA SER A 469 -2.90 13.89 -29.83
C SER A 469 -1.59 14.24 -29.11
N PRO A 470 -0.43 13.86 -29.68
CA PRO A 470 0.88 14.24 -29.16
C PRO A 470 1.14 15.75 -29.14
N ALA A 471 0.42 16.53 -29.96
CA ALA A 471 0.59 17.98 -30.06
C ALA A 471 0.17 18.70 -28.76
N PHE A 472 -0.93 18.27 -28.13
CA PHE A 472 -1.40 18.84 -26.86
C PHE A 472 -0.38 18.67 -25.72
N ARG A 473 0.38 17.57 -25.71
CA ARG A 473 1.38 17.29 -24.66
C ARG A 473 2.61 18.18 -24.71
N ARG A 474 2.88 18.80 -25.86
CA ARG A 474 4.03 19.70 -26.06
C ARG A 474 3.69 21.15 -25.70
N LEU A 475 2.41 21.44 -25.50
CA LEU A 475 1.95 22.77 -25.14
C LEU A 475 1.94 22.91 -23.61
N PRO A 476 2.56 23.96 -23.05
CA PRO A 476 2.52 24.21 -21.61
C PRO A 476 1.08 24.54 -21.17
N LEU A 477 0.71 24.13 -19.96
CA LEU A 477 -0.48 24.64 -19.27
C LEU A 477 -0.23 26.12 -18.95
N ALA A 478 -0.73 27.01 -19.80
CA ALA A 478 -0.45 28.44 -19.69
C ALA A 478 -1.35 29.15 -18.66
N ASN A 479 -2.57 28.65 -18.40
CA ASN A 479 -3.49 29.24 -17.45
C ASN A 479 -4.33 28.15 -16.76
N ILE A 480 -3.91 27.71 -15.58
CA ILE A 480 -4.89 27.32 -14.57
C ILE A 480 -5.17 28.61 -13.82
N ASP A 481 -6.11 29.41 -14.33
CA ASP A 481 -6.76 30.37 -13.44
C ASP A 481 -7.44 29.54 -12.36
N LEU A 482 -6.94 29.70 -11.13
CA LEU A 482 -7.59 29.26 -9.90
C LEU A 482 -8.90 30.03 -9.77
N MET A 483 -9.89 29.74 -10.62
CA MET A 483 -11.25 30.24 -10.44
C MET A 483 -11.93 29.37 -9.39
N THR A 484 -11.71 29.81 -8.14
CA THR A 484 -12.60 29.76 -6.95
C THR A 484 -13.27 28.46 -6.57
#